data_AF-A0A6C0C0M6-F1
#
_entry.id   AF-A0A6C0C0M6-F1
#
_cell.length_a   1.000
_cell.length_b   1.000
_cell.length_c   1.000
_cell.angle_alpha   90.00
_cell.angle_beta   90.00
_cell.angle_gamma   90.00
#
_symmetry.space_group_name_H-M   'P 1'
#
loop_
_entity.id
_entity.type
_entity.pdbx_description
1 polymer ?
#
loop_
_entity_poly.entity_id
_entity_poly.type
_entity_poly.pdbx_seq_one_letter_code
_entity_poly.pdbx_strand_id
1 'polypeptide(L)'
;MEEIIENVRQSGECESNIDINDLLETIDDVNISYLENKTTNDLYEENINILQEKSIENIENIMEKLMKYRYVDEINDLIKGRMVRWVRISGTNKLTNGGIVTNITFTNNGINVQIMSSNHRFINYKFDECLTFQKLTTQEELILMVNEHIEED
;
A
#
# COMPACT_ATOMS: atom_id res chain seq x y z
N MET A 1 24.84 -2.70 -5.97
CA MET A 1 23.76 -3.52 -6.59
C MET A 1 24.31 -4.86 -7.08
N GLU A 2 25.34 -4.88 -7.96
CA GLU A 2 25.99 -6.14 -8.39
C GLU A 2 26.65 -6.93 -7.24
N GLU A 3 27.21 -6.23 -6.25
CA GLU A 3 27.93 -6.84 -5.12
C GLU A 3 27.00 -7.58 -4.13
N ILE A 4 25.73 -7.17 -4.03
CA ILE A 4 24.71 -7.80 -3.18
C ILE A 4 24.24 -9.12 -3.81
N ILE A 5 24.16 -9.16 -5.14
CA ILE A 5 23.81 -10.36 -5.92
C ILE A 5 24.85 -11.46 -5.74
N GLU A 6 26.12 -11.09 -5.62
CA GLU A 6 27.23 -12.04 -5.38
C GLU A 6 27.17 -12.63 -3.96
N ASN A 7 26.83 -11.83 -2.95
CA ASN A 7 26.74 -12.26 -1.56
C ASN A 7 25.54 -13.17 -1.29
N VAL A 8 24.37 -12.86 -1.86
CA VAL A 8 23.15 -13.69 -1.73
C VAL A 8 23.31 -15.06 -2.42
N ARG A 9 24.12 -15.13 -3.49
CA ARG A 9 24.46 -16.40 -4.16
C ARG A 9 25.36 -17.32 -3.33
N GLN A 10 26.17 -16.78 -2.41
CA GLN A 10 27.15 -17.56 -1.65
C GLN A 10 26.57 -18.20 -0.38
N SER A 11 25.51 -17.63 0.21
CA SER A 11 24.81 -18.21 1.37
C SER A 11 23.72 -19.17 0.91
N GLY A 12 24.10 -20.35 0.42
CA GLY A 12 23.17 -21.37 -0.05
C GLY A 12 22.37 -22.04 1.09
N GLU A 13 21.38 -21.37 1.67
CA GLU A 13 20.31 -21.98 2.48
C GLU A 13 19.00 -21.15 2.45
N CYS A 14 18.11 -21.43 1.48
CA CYS A 14 16.70 -21.77 1.69
C CYS A 14 15.97 -21.80 0.34
N GLU A 15 15.48 -22.99 -0.03
CA GLU A 15 14.67 -23.24 -1.22
C GLU A 15 13.30 -22.56 -1.10
N SER A 16 13.23 -21.31 -1.56
CA SER A 16 12.13 -20.87 -2.39
C SER A 16 12.76 -20.20 -3.59
N ASN A 17 12.72 -20.85 -4.76
CA ASN A 17 13.09 -20.25 -6.05
C ASN A 17 12.07 -19.16 -6.41
N ILE A 18 12.04 -18.10 -5.60
CA ILE A 18 11.50 -16.82 -6.01
C ILE A 18 12.60 -16.26 -6.90
N ASP A 19 12.45 -16.40 -8.21
CA ASP A 19 13.40 -15.84 -9.15
C ASP A 19 13.34 -14.31 -8.98
N ILE A 20 14.41 -13.77 -8.42
CA ILE A 20 14.57 -12.34 -8.20
C ILE A 20 14.42 -11.60 -9.53
N ASN A 21 14.79 -12.23 -10.66
CA ASN A 21 14.62 -11.64 -11.99
C ASN A 21 13.15 -11.63 -12.44
N ASP A 22 12.36 -12.67 -12.17
CA ASP A 22 10.91 -12.67 -12.45
C ASP A 22 10.18 -11.60 -11.61
N LEU A 23 10.66 -11.36 -10.38
CA LEU A 23 10.17 -10.27 -9.53
C LEU A 23 10.51 -8.90 -10.13
N LEU A 24 11.75 -8.73 -10.60
CA LEU A 24 12.23 -7.50 -11.24
C LEU A 24 11.49 -7.22 -12.56
N GLU A 25 11.22 -8.24 -13.38
CA GLU A 25 10.42 -8.09 -14.61
C GLU A 25 8.97 -7.67 -14.32
N THR A 26 8.38 -8.12 -13.21
CA THR A 26 7.02 -7.70 -12.81
C THR A 26 7.00 -6.28 -12.23
N ILE A 27 8.13 -5.82 -11.68
CA ILE A 27 8.33 -4.48 -11.12
C ILE A 27 8.37 -3.43 -12.24
N ASP A 28 8.91 -3.76 -13.41
CA ASP A 28 9.03 -2.81 -14.53
C ASP A 28 7.66 -2.31 -15.08
N ASP A 29 6.58 -3.09 -14.92
CA ASP A 29 5.23 -2.71 -15.37
C ASP A 29 4.39 -2.00 -14.30
N VAL A 30 4.75 -2.08 -13.01
CA VAL A 30 4.03 -1.45 -11.91
C VAL A 30 4.90 -0.33 -11.35
N ASN A 31 4.46 0.93 -11.53
CA ASN A 31 5.17 2.07 -10.96
C ASN A 31 5.23 1.94 -9.42
N ILE A 32 6.36 1.47 -8.89
CA ILE A 32 6.64 1.28 -7.46
C ILE A 32 7.51 2.43 -6.92
N SER A 33 7.59 3.56 -7.65
CA SER A 33 8.38 4.73 -7.22
C SER A 33 8.02 5.21 -5.81
N TYR A 34 6.78 4.98 -5.36
CA TYR A 34 6.33 5.31 -4.01
C TYR A 34 6.97 4.49 -2.88
N LEU A 35 7.73 3.42 -3.18
CA LEU A 35 8.50 2.62 -2.22
C LEU A 35 10.01 2.83 -2.33
N GLU A 36 10.48 3.67 -3.27
CA GLU A 36 11.91 3.97 -3.39
C GLU A 36 12.43 4.59 -2.09
N ASN A 37 13.45 3.98 -1.50
CA ASN A 37 14.07 4.42 -0.24
C ASN A 37 13.07 4.55 0.92
N LYS A 38 12.06 3.68 0.97
CA LYS A 38 11.15 3.57 2.12
C LYS A 38 11.29 2.22 2.80
N THR A 39 11.21 2.24 4.12
CA THR A 39 11.10 1.08 4.99
C THR A 39 9.65 0.82 5.40
N THR A 40 9.39 -0.30 6.08
CA THR A 40 8.07 -0.54 6.68
C THR A 40 7.76 0.52 7.75
N ASN A 41 8.78 0.99 8.47
CA ASN A 41 8.63 2.05 9.46
C ASN A 41 8.22 3.37 8.80
N ASP A 42 8.78 3.74 7.65
CA ASP A 42 8.38 4.96 6.95
C ASP A 42 6.91 4.92 6.54
N LEU A 43 6.44 3.80 5.98
CA LEU A 43 5.02 3.65 5.64
C LEU A 43 4.11 3.68 6.87
N TYR A 44 4.58 3.12 7.99
CA TYR A 44 3.87 3.17 9.25
C TYR A 44 3.75 4.62 9.76
N GLU A 45 4.86 5.37 9.72
CA GLU A 45 4.92 6.78 10.11
C GLU A 45 4.05 7.66 9.18
N GLU A 46 4.07 7.43 7.88
CA GLU A 46 3.18 8.12 6.93
C GLU A 46 1.70 7.90 7.27
N ASN A 47 1.32 6.64 7.53
CA ASN A 47 -0.06 6.29 7.90
C ASN A 47 -0.50 6.93 9.22
N ILE A 48 0.33 6.91 10.26
CA ILE A 48 -0.02 7.51 11.55
C ILE A 48 -0.08 9.04 11.45
N ASN A 49 0.86 9.65 10.72
CA ASN A 49 0.92 11.11 10.54
C ASN A 49 -0.33 11.63 9.85
N ILE A 50 -0.79 11.00 8.76
CA ILE A 50 -2.01 11.47 8.07
C ILE A 50 -3.28 11.28 8.91
N LEU A 51 -3.36 10.21 9.69
CA LEU A 51 -4.48 9.98 10.62
C LEU A 51 -4.50 11.03 11.74
N GLN A 52 -3.34 11.39 12.28
CA GLN A 52 -3.19 12.45 13.29
C GLN A 52 -3.52 13.82 12.71
N GLU A 53 -3.00 14.15 11.52
CA GLU A 53 -3.24 15.42 10.83
C GLU A 53 -4.74 15.68 10.63
N LYS A 54 -5.49 14.64 10.22
CA LYS A 54 -6.95 14.75 10.06
C LYS A 54 -7.74 14.52 11.35
N SER A 55 -7.08 14.44 12.51
CA SER A 55 -7.71 14.26 13.82
C SER A 55 -8.65 13.04 13.87
N ILE A 56 -8.22 11.92 13.29
CA ILE A 56 -8.96 10.66 13.33
C ILE A 56 -8.88 10.07 14.75
N GLU A 57 -10.01 9.59 15.27
CA GLU A 57 -10.06 8.93 16.58
C GLU A 57 -9.66 7.45 16.48
N ASN A 58 -9.24 6.85 17.60
CA ASN A 58 -8.89 5.42 17.70
C ASN A 58 -7.76 5.00 16.73
N ILE A 59 -6.75 5.86 16.55
CA ILE A 59 -5.62 5.65 15.64
C ILE A 59 -4.93 4.31 15.91
N GLU A 60 -4.66 3.96 17.17
CA GLU A 60 -4.01 2.69 17.55
C GLU A 60 -4.75 1.47 16.96
N ASN A 61 -6.07 1.40 17.13
CA ASN A 61 -6.88 0.29 16.60
C ASN A 61 -6.95 0.29 15.06
N ILE A 62 -6.89 1.47 14.44
CA ILE A 62 -6.85 1.61 12.98
C ILE A 62 -5.49 1.11 12.47
N MET A 63 -4.39 1.50 13.10
CA MET A 63 -3.02 1.13 12.72
C MET A 63 -2.78 -0.37 12.82
N GLU A 64 -3.30 -1.06 13.86
CA GLU A 64 -3.27 -2.53 13.94
C GLU A 64 -3.89 -3.20 12.70
N LYS A 65 -4.92 -2.58 12.12
CA LYS A 65 -5.60 -3.08 10.91
C LYS A 65 -4.92 -2.66 9.61
N LEU A 66 -4.00 -1.70 9.66
CA LEU A 66 -3.30 -1.11 8.52
C LEU A 66 -1.82 -1.51 8.44
N MET A 67 -1.32 -2.43 9.28
CA MET A 67 0.09 -2.87 9.27
C MET A 67 0.65 -3.25 7.89
N LYS A 68 -0.18 -3.78 6.99
CA LYS A 68 0.19 -4.17 5.62
C LYS A 68 -0.41 -3.25 4.55
N TYR A 69 -0.66 -2.00 4.90
CA TYR A 69 -1.25 -1.01 4.03
C TYR A 69 -0.38 0.24 3.99
N ARG A 70 -0.38 0.91 2.85
CA ARG A 70 0.18 2.25 2.69
C ARG A 70 -0.91 3.28 2.48
N TYR A 71 -0.68 4.50 2.90
CA TYR A 71 -1.46 5.65 2.51
C TYR A 71 -1.28 5.91 1.01
N VAL A 72 -2.37 6.31 0.35
CA VAL A 72 -2.38 6.69 -1.06
C VAL A 72 -2.79 8.15 -1.12
N ASP A 73 -1.80 9.02 -1.33
CA ASP A 73 -2.01 10.47 -1.38
C ASP A 73 -2.58 10.91 -2.73
N GLU A 74 -1.94 10.45 -3.81
CA GLU A 74 -2.32 10.80 -5.18
C GLU A 74 -3.10 9.66 -5.84
N ILE A 75 -4.15 10.02 -6.60
CA ILE A 75 -4.99 9.03 -7.30
C ILE A 75 -4.20 8.19 -8.30
N ASN A 76 -3.13 8.74 -8.87
CA ASN A 76 -2.28 8.05 -9.84
C ASN A 76 -1.56 6.84 -9.22
N ASP A 77 -1.37 6.84 -7.90
CA ASP A 77 -0.75 5.74 -7.17
C ASP A 77 -1.76 4.67 -6.78
N LEU A 78 -3.06 4.88 -7.01
CA LEU A 78 -4.10 3.93 -6.66
C LEU A 78 -4.23 2.82 -7.70
N ILE A 79 -3.75 1.62 -7.37
CA ILE A 79 -3.73 0.50 -8.33
C ILE A 79 -5.08 -0.26 -8.33
N LYS A 80 -5.67 -0.44 -9.51
CA LYS A 80 -6.89 -1.26 -9.69
C LYS A 80 -6.61 -2.74 -9.42
N GLY A 81 -7.62 -3.49 -9.00
CA GLY A 81 -7.50 -4.92 -8.66
C GLY A 81 -6.89 -5.19 -7.29
N ARG A 82 -6.52 -4.16 -6.52
CA ARG A 82 -5.96 -4.30 -5.17
C ARG A 82 -6.98 -3.95 -4.09
N MET A 83 -6.78 -4.55 -2.91
CA MET A 83 -7.60 -4.28 -1.73
C MET A 83 -7.31 -2.88 -1.20
N VAL A 84 -8.36 -2.11 -0.95
CA VAL A 84 -8.27 -0.80 -0.31
C VAL A 84 -9.20 -0.72 0.89
N ARG A 85 -8.78 0.03 1.90
CA ARG A 85 -9.61 0.49 3.01
C ARG A 85 -9.54 1.99 3.07
N TRP A 86 -10.55 2.62 3.65
CA TRP A 86 -10.57 4.07 3.76
C TRP A 86 -11.26 4.55 5.03
N VAL A 87 -10.88 5.74 5.46
CA VAL A 87 -11.51 6.51 6.55
C VAL A 87 -12.09 7.77 5.94
N ARG A 88 -13.36 8.07 6.22
CA ARG A 88 -13.95 9.36 5.80
C ARG A 88 -13.42 10.47 6.69
N ILE A 89 -12.96 11.57 6.07
CA ILE A 89 -12.44 12.74 6.80
C ILE A 89 -13.57 13.43 7.57
N SER A 90 -14.76 13.48 6.98
CA SER A 90 -15.97 13.98 7.64
C SER A 90 -16.88 12.85 8.10
N GLY A 91 -17.33 12.91 9.36
CA GLY A 91 -18.39 12.05 9.88
C GLY A 91 -17.88 11.01 10.88
N THR A 92 -18.07 9.72 10.58
CA THR A 92 -17.91 8.65 11.56
C THR A 92 -16.47 8.25 11.84
N ASN A 93 -15.46 8.84 11.18
CA ASN A 93 -14.00 8.63 11.34
C ASN A 93 -13.59 7.16 11.59
N LYS A 94 -14.34 6.20 11.03
CA LYS A 94 -14.15 4.76 11.20
C LYS A 94 -13.50 4.18 9.96
N LEU A 95 -12.52 3.31 10.18
CA LEU A 95 -11.94 2.49 9.13
C LEU A 95 -13.00 1.54 8.56
N THR A 96 -13.15 1.56 7.24
CA THR A 96 -14.04 0.64 6.54
C THR A 96 -13.42 -0.75 6.40
N ASN A 97 -14.27 -1.77 6.19
CA ASN A 97 -13.80 -3.11 5.86
C ASN A 97 -13.04 -3.16 4.52
N GLY A 98 -13.35 -2.21 3.63
CA GLY A 98 -12.71 -2.09 2.33
C GLY A 98 -13.31 -2.96 1.23
N GLY A 99 -12.56 -3.07 0.14
CA GLY A 99 -12.85 -3.95 -1.00
C GLY A 99 -11.81 -3.81 -2.09
N ILE A 100 -11.99 -4.57 -3.17
CA ILE A 100 -11.06 -4.57 -4.30
C ILE A 100 -11.45 -3.45 -5.25
N VAL A 101 -10.50 -2.59 -5.63
CA VAL A 101 -10.75 -1.51 -6.59
C VAL A 101 -11.09 -2.09 -7.96
N THR A 102 -12.26 -1.75 -8.49
CA THR A 102 -12.71 -2.22 -9.82
C THR A 102 -12.68 -1.12 -10.86
N ASN A 103 -12.97 0.12 -10.46
CA ASN A 103 -12.94 1.25 -11.38
C ASN A 103 -12.63 2.57 -10.68
N ILE A 104 -12.12 3.54 -11.45
CA ILE A 104 -11.87 4.92 -11.01
C ILE A 104 -12.52 5.81 -12.06
N THR A 105 -13.37 6.73 -11.63
CA THR A 105 -14.11 7.63 -12.51
C THR A 105 -13.88 9.07 -12.09
N PHE A 106 -13.39 9.89 -13.02
CA PHE A 106 -13.22 11.31 -12.85
C PHE A 106 -14.52 12.02 -13.19
N THR A 107 -15.04 12.82 -12.24
CA THR A 107 -16.29 13.56 -12.41
C THR A 107 -16.06 15.04 -12.10
N ASN A 108 -17.02 15.89 -12.48
CA ASN A 108 -16.97 17.33 -12.12
C ASN A 108 -16.99 17.58 -10.60
N ASN A 109 -17.41 16.59 -9.81
CA ASN A 109 -17.53 16.68 -8.35
C ASN A 109 -16.42 15.92 -7.61
N GLY A 110 -15.32 15.63 -8.31
CA GLY A 110 -14.19 14.88 -7.77
C GLY A 110 -14.06 13.47 -8.32
N ILE A 111 -13.24 12.68 -7.65
CA ILE A 111 -12.81 11.36 -8.07
C ILE A 111 -13.63 10.31 -7.33
N ASN A 112 -14.32 9.46 -8.08
CA ASN A 112 -15.09 8.36 -7.53
C ASN A 112 -14.38 7.02 -7.74
N VAL A 113 -14.07 6.33 -6.65
CA VAL A 113 -13.48 4.99 -6.66
C VAL A 113 -14.57 3.96 -6.41
N GLN A 114 -14.72 3.05 -7.36
CA GLN A 114 -15.59 1.90 -7.24
C GLN A 114 -14.79 0.70 -6.73
N ILE A 115 -15.35 0.02 -5.73
CA ILE A 115 -14.81 -1.20 -5.15
C ILE A 115 -15.85 -2.33 -5.18
N MET A 116 -15.37 -3.57 -5.23
CA MET A 116 -16.16 -4.75 -4.93
C MET A 116 -15.87 -5.19 -3.50
N SER A 117 -16.87 -5.16 -2.62
CA SER A 117 -16.75 -5.64 -1.25
C SER A 117 -16.79 -7.16 -1.17
N SER A 118 -16.46 -7.72 0.00
CA SER A 118 -16.41 -9.17 0.24
C SER A 118 -17.73 -9.91 0.01
N ASN A 119 -18.86 -9.20 0.04
CA ASN A 119 -20.19 -9.73 -0.30
C ASN A 119 -20.58 -9.50 -1.77
N HIS A 120 -19.61 -9.27 -2.66
CA HIS A 120 -19.77 -9.03 -4.09
C HIS A 120 -20.67 -7.83 -4.45
N ARG A 121 -20.82 -6.87 -3.54
CA ARG A 121 -21.52 -5.62 -3.81
C ARG A 121 -20.55 -4.57 -4.31
N PHE A 122 -20.99 -3.79 -5.28
CA PHE A 122 -20.26 -2.61 -5.72
C PHE A 122 -20.59 -1.43 -4.80
N ILE A 123 -19.55 -0.78 -4.31
CA ILE A 123 -19.64 0.40 -3.46
C ILE A 123 -18.77 1.47 -4.09
N ASN A 124 -19.24 2.70 -4.03
CA ASN A 124 -18.52 3.88 -4.50
C ASN A 124 -18.14 4.73 -3.29
N TYR A 125 -16.92 5.26 -3.28
CA TYR A 125 -16.50 6.32 -2.35
C TYR A 125 -15.76 7.42 -3.11
N LYS A 126 -15.89 8.65 -2.61
CA LYS A 126 -15.16 9.80 -3.14
C LYS A 126 -13.76 9.79 -2.55
N PHE A 127 -12.75 9.71 -3.40
CA PHE A 127 -11.35 9.70 -3.00
C PHE A 127 -11.00 10.98 -2.25
N ASP A 128 -11.44 12.13 -2.76
CA ASP A 128 -11.14 13.46 -2.21
C ASP A 128 -11.71 13.71 -0.80
N GLU A 129 -12.67 12.89 -0.35
CA GLU A 129 -13.31 13.01 0.96
C GLU A 129 -12.83 11.92 1.95
N CYS A 130 -11.85 11.09 1.54
CA CYS A 130 -11.41 9.92 2.29
C CYS A 130 -9.89 9.80 2.35
N LEU A 131 -9.38 9.42 3.52
CA LEU A 131 -8.02 8.88 3.63
C LEU A 131 -8.04 7.43 3.10
N THR A 132 -7.34 7.19 2.02
CA THR A 132 -7.32 5.90 1.32
C THR A 132 -6.04 5.15 1.63
N PHE A 133 -6.19 3.87 1.99
CA PHE A 133 -5.09 2.98 2.30
C PHE A 133 -5.16 1.75 1.40
N GLN A 134 -4.09 1.47 0.66
CA GLN A 134 -4.02 0.32 -0.24
C GLN A 134 -3.13 -0.76 0.35
N LYS A 135 -3.60 -2.02 0.27
CA LYS A 135 -2.86 -3.17 0.78
C LYS A 135 -1.62 -3.41 -0.07
N LEU A 136 -0.49 -3.62 0.59
CA LEU A 136 0.75 -4.06 -0.03
C LEU A 136 0.60 -5.49 -0.58
N THR A 137 1.25 -5.73 -1.70
CA THR A 137 1.51 -7.03 -2.29
C THR A 137 2.72 -7.68 -1.63
N THR A 138 2.86 -8.99 -1.80
CA THR A 138 4.02 -9.72 -1.28
C THR A 138 5.34 -9.17 -1.85
N GLN A 139 5.34 -8.77 -3.12
CA GLN A 139 6.49 -8.18 -3.77
C GLN A 139 6.88 -6.84 -3.13
N GLU A 140 5.90 -5.99 -2.83
CA GLU A 140 6.15 -4.71 -2.16
C GLU A 140 6.64 -4.89 -0.72
N GLU A 141 6.09 -5.87 0.01
CA GLU A 141 6.59 -6.23 1.34
C GLU A 141 8.06 -6.68 1.28
N LEU A 142 8.46 -7.44 0.26
CA LEU A 142 9.87 -7.84 0.07
C LEU A 142 10.79 -6.66 -0.23
N ILE A 143 10.36 -5.72 -1.08
CA ILE A 143 11.14 -4.52 -1.40
C ILE A 143 11.41 -3.70 -0.13
N LEU A 144 10.39 -3.52 0.72
CA LEU A 144 10.54 -2.80 1.98
C LEU A 144 11.53 -3.47 2.93
N MET A 145 11.49 -4.81 3.03
CA MET A 145 12.45 -5.57 3.83
C MET A 145 13.87 -5.39 3.32
N VAL A 146 14.08 -5.38 2.00
CA VAL A 146 15.41 -5.15 1.41
C VAL A 146 15.92 -3.75 1.75
N ASN A 147 15.07 -2.73 1.67
CA ASN A 147 15.44 -1.36 2.03
C ASN A 147 15.85 -1.25 3.51
N GLU A 148 15.13 -1.92 4.42
CA GLU A 148 15.49 -1.98 5.85
C GLU A 148 16.88 -2.55 6.09
N HIS A 149 17.25 -3.63 5.39
CA HIS A 149 18.57 -4.23 5.53
C HIS A 149 19.68 -3.32 4.98
N ILE A 150 19.39 -2.51 3.95
CA ILE A 150 20.36 -1.57 3.37
C ILE A 150 20.58 -0.35 4.28
N GLU A 151 19.56 0.09 5.01
CA GLU A 151 19.69 1.23 5.95
C GLU A 151 20.47 0.87 7.23
N GLU A 152 20.51 -0.40 7.62
CA GLU A 152 21.22 -0.88 8.81
C GLU A 152 22.74 -1.05 8.60
N ASP A 153 23.22 -1.06 7.35
CA ASP A 153 24.64 -1.15 6.94
C ASP A 153 25.33 0.22 6.76
#